data_AF-A0A834MQI6-F1
#
_entry.id   AF-A0A834MQI6-F1
#
_cell.length_a   1.000
_cell.length_b   1.000
_cell.length_c   1.000
_cell.angle_alpha   90.00
_cell.angle_beta   90.00
_cell.angle_gamma   90.00
#
_symmetry.space_group_name_H-M   'P 1'
#
loop_
_entity.id
_entity.type
_entity.pdbx_description
1 polymer ?
#
loop_
_entity_poly.entity_id
_entity_poly.type
_entity_poly.pdbx_seq_one_letter_code
_entity_poly.pdbx_strand_id
1 'polypeptide(L)'
;MMFSNIRKCETDINVILDEPLTSDSCTKLIIEFIKYVLYQKQQIPFTYDSLVHLQAKTKKSDRNSLFIKTLLNSLTNVSDHLSSELLFKDCKVKEIVIIVGPTIVSPKLQITLELPTQILDSLCHTKCKHSSQKPLLNLMRSMMECKEFQDAMTLPLGPTNTFFLLQKSDNNSLSNFFLPKPNYIPSIQTSQSFRIKLLHNNQLDIDCNCTNLVKVYRELANTNFKDDSIMQCKEQSNEQIVQAPFRWYQSREVIKGFKYVR
;
A
#
# COMPACT_ATOMS: atom_id res chain seq x y z
N MET A 1 -40.42 9.48 16.22
CA MET A 1 -39.02 9.95 16.32
C MET A 1 -38.34 9.69 14.99
N MET A 2 -38.02 10.74 14.25
CA MET A 2 -37.31 10.64 12.98
C MET A 2 -35.85 10.28 13.26
N PHE A 3 -35.40 9.10 12.80
CA PHE A 3 -33.98 8.80 12.73
C PHE A 3 -33.38 9.68 11.63
N SER A 4 -32.77 10.79 12.02
CA SER A 4 -31.86 11.52 11.15
C SER A 4 -30.68 10.61 10.85
N ASN A 5 -30.73 9.92 9.70
CA ASN A 5 -29.58 9.22 9.14
C ASN A 5 -28.50 10.25 8.83
N ILE A 6 -27.66 10.55 9.82
CA ILE A 6 -26.40 11.26 9.62
C ILE A 6 -25.55 10.32 8.78
N ARG A 7 -25.60 10.51 7.45
CA ARG A 7 -24.66 9.91 6.51
C ARG A 7 -23.29 10.40 6.94
N LYS A 8 -22.52 9.57 7.64
CA LYS A 8 -21.15 9.93 8.02
C LYS A 8 -20.35 10.04 6.72
N CYS A 9 -19.98 11.26 6.35
CA CYS A 9 -19.16 11.54 5.19
C CYS A 9 -17.76 10.92 5.36
N GLU A 10 -17.16 10.51 4.24
CA GLU A 10 -15.76 10.12 4.16
C GLU A 10 -14.88 11.23 4.77
N THR A 11 -13.96 10.86 5.66
CA THR A 11 -13.05 11.82 6.30
C THR A 11 -11.79 11.94 5.45
N ASP A 12 -11.52 13.13 4.95
CA ASP A 12 -10.34 13.45 4.14
C ASP A 12 -9.14 13.76 5.05
N ILE A 13 -7.99 13.14 4.77
CA ILE A 13 -6.72 13.40 5.45
C ILE A 13 -5.66 13.68 4.38
N ASN A 14 -5.08 14.89 4.40
CA ASN A 14 -4.02 15.27 3.48
C ASN A 14 -2.67 14.99 4.11
N VAL A 15 -1.81 14.27 3.39
CA VAL A 15 -0.44 13.95 3.80
C VAL A 15 0.51 14.68 2.86
N ILE A 16 1.22 15.67 3.36
CA ILE A 16 2.20 16.43 2.59
C ILE A 16 3.54 15.67 2.60
N LEU A 17 4.01 15.32 1.42
CA LEU A 17 5.26 14.60 1.20
C LEU A 17 6.36 15.59 0.80
N ASP A 18 7.41 15.63 1.60
CA ASP A 18 8.58 16.50 1.35
C ASP A 18 9.41 16.03 0.15
N GLU A 19 9.32 14.74 -0.17
CA GLU A 19 10.05 14.08 -1.25
C GLU A 19 9.08 13.30 -2.15
N PRO A 20 9.36 13.21 -3.46
CA PRO A 20 8.55 12.41 -4.37
C PRO A 20 8.67 10.92 -4.04
N LEU A 21 7.57 10.18 -4.22
CA LEU A 21 7.57 8.73 -4.01
C LEU A 21 8.16 8.02 -5.23
N THR A 22 9.09 7.10 -4.99
CA THR A 22 9.42 6.03 -5.95
C THR A 22 8.45 4.86 -5.81
N SER A 23 8.30 4.02 -6.84
CA SER A 23 7.42 2.84 -6.78
C SER A 23 7.72 1.92 -5.60
N ASP A 24 9.00 1.62 -5.31
CA ASP A 24 9.42 0.83 -4.13
C ASP A 24 9.08 1.54 -2.80
N SER A 25 9.30 2.86 -2.72
CA SER A 25 8.97 3.61 -1.49
C SER A 25 7.46 3.66 -1.24
N CYS A 26 6.67 3.77 -2.31
CA CYS A 26 5.22 3.78 -2.26
C CYS A 26 4.70 2.42 -1.77
N THR A 27 5.16 1.30 -2.35
CA THR A 27 4.78 -0.04 -1.87
C THR A 27 5.10 -0.21 -0.39
N LYS A 28 6.33 0.13 0.03
CA LYS A 28 6.72 0.01 1.44
C LYS A 28 5.84 0.83 2.37
N LEU A 29 5.57 2.09 2.02
CA LEU A 29 4.68 2.96 2.78
C LEU A 29 3.30 2.32 2.96
N ILE A 30 2.73 1.78 1.88
CA ILE A 30 1.42 1.12 1.90
C ILE A 30 1.44 -0.13 2.78
N ILE A 31 2.47 -0.98 2.64
CA ILE A 31 2.59 -2.22 3.41
C ILE A 31 2.80 -1.94 4.91
N GLU A 32 3.64 -0.98 5.28
CA GLU A 32 3.82 -0.58 6.68
C GLU A 32 2.53 -0.01 7.27
N PHE A 33 1.81 0.79 6.49
CA PHE A 33 0.51 1.30 6.90
C PHE A 33 -0.53 0.18 7.09
N ILE A 34 -0.56 -0.82 6.21
CA ILE A 34 -1.42 -2.01 6.35
C ILE A 34 -1.08 -2.79 7.61
N LYS A 35 0.20 -3.02 7.90
CA LYS A 35 0.64 -3.69 9.14
C LYS A 35 0.12 -2.94 10.38
N TYR A 36 0.23 -1.61 10.38
CA TYR A 36 -0.31 -0.77 11.43
C TYR A 36 -1.84 -0.95 11.58
N VAL A 37 -2.61 -0.84 10.49
CA VAL A 37 -4.08 -1.00 10.51
C VAL A 37 -4.48 -2.38 11.03
N LEU A 38 -3.85 -3.45 10.54
CA LEU A 38 -4.14 -4.83 10.96
C LEU A 38 -3.91 -5.01 12.46
N TYR A 39 -2.84 -4.43 13.00
CA TYR A 39 -2.53 -4.51 14.42
C TYR A 39 -3.51 -3.70 15.27
N GLN A 40 -3.74 -2.42 14.94
CA GLN A 40 -4.65 -1.55 15.71
C GLN A 40 -6.08 -2.08 15.70
N LYS A 41 -6.54 -2.60 14.56
CA LYS A 41 -7.87 -3.20 14.44
C LYS A 41 -7.98 -4.63 14.94
N GLN A 42 -6.97 -5.14 15.65
CA GLN A 42 -6.94 -6.50 16.24
C GLN A 42 -7.22 -7.61 15.21
N GLN A 43 -6.85 -7.38 13.94
CA GLN A 43 -6.89 -8.41 12.92
C GLN A 43 -5.72 -9.39 13.10
N ILE A 44 -4.62 -8.93 13.70
CA ILE A 44 -3.49 -9.78 14.06
C ILE A 44 -3.17 -9.60 15.56
N PRO A 45 -2.72 -10.66 16.26
CA PRO A 45 -2.57 -10.62 17.72
C PRO A 45 -1.32 -9.87 18.20
N PHE A 46 -0.29 -9.78 17.36
CA PHE A 46 0.98 -9.13 17.66
C PHE A 46 1.43 -8.29 16.46
N THR A 47 2.41 -7.42 16.67
CA THR A 47 3.02 -6.66 15.57
C THR A 47 3.60 -7.60 14.53
N TYR A 48 3.64 -7.17 13.27
CA TYR A 48 4.15 -7.98 12.17
C TYR A 48 5.54 -8.55 12.47
N ASP A 49 6.48 -7.74 12.98
CA ASP A 49 7.84 -8.18 13.30
C ASP A 49 7.86 -9.24 14.41
N SER A 50 7.00 -9.09 15.42
CA SER A 50 6.85 -10.11 16.47
C SER A 50 6.35 -11.43 15.89
N LEU A 51 5.43 -11.39 14.91
CA LEU A 51 4.94 -12.59 14.24
C LEU A 51 6.01 -13.26 13.39
N VAL A 52 6.88 -12.50 12.73
CA VAL A 52 8.05 -13.04 12.00
C VAL A 52 8.98 -13.77 12.98
N HIS A 53 9.31 -13.15 14.12
CA HIS A 53 10.14 -13.78 15.15
C HIS A 53 9.48 -15.03 15.77
N LEU A 54 8.16 -15.00 16.00
CA LEU A 54 7.42 -16.16 16.50
C LEU A 54 7.43 -17.30 15.49
N GLN A 55 7.21 -17.02 14.20
CA GLN A 55 7.26 -18.03 13.15
C GLN A 55 8.60 -18.77 13.12
N ALA A 56 9.70 -18.04 13.32
CA ALA A 56 11.04 -18.64 13.35
C ALA A 56 11.26 -19.57 14.55
N LYS A 57 10.53 -19.38 15.66
CA LYS A 57 10.68 -20.15 16.91
C LYS A 57 9.65 -21.27 17.06
N THR A 58 8.48 -21.17 16.44
CA THR A 58 7.37 -22.12 16.62
C THR A 58 7.57 -23.41 15.81
N LYS A 59 7.24 -24.56 16.40
CA LYS A 59 7.23 -25.86 15.70
C LYS A 59 6.13 -25.88 14.62
N LYS A 60 6.43 -26.46 13.45
CA LYS A 60 5.56 -26.47 12.24
C LYS A 60 4.15 -27.07 12.41
N SER A 61 3.86 -27.74 13.53
CA SER A 61 2.57 -28.42 13.79
C SER A 61 1.55 -27.58 14.59
N ASP A 62 1.91 -26.37 15.01
CA ASP A 62 0.99 -25.51 15.76
C ASP A 62 -0.02 -24.81 14.82
N ARG A 63 -1.30 -24.78 15.20
CA ARG A 63 -2.34 -24.03 14.49
C ARG A 63 -1.98 -22.55 14.37
N ASN A 64 -1.38 -21.96 15.40
CA ASN A 64 -0.93 -20.56 15.35
C ASN A 64 0.16 -20.37 14.28
N SER A 65 1.07 -21.35 14.13
CA SER A 65 2.13 -21.30 13.10
C SER A 65 1.55 -21.25 11.69
N LEU A 66 0.46 -22.00 11.42
CA LEU A 66 -0.22 -21.99 10.13
C LEU A 66 -0.86 -20.63 9.83
N PHE A 67 -1.55 -20.02 10.80
CA PHE A 67 -2.15 -18.70 10.64
C PHE A 67 -1.09 -17.62 10.40
N ILE A 68 -0.02 -17.63 11.19
CA ILE A 68 1.11 -16.70 11.05
C ILE A 68 1.75 -16.87 9.67
N LYS A 69 2.06 -18.10 9.25
CA LYS A 69 2.67 -18.36 7.94
C LYS A 69 1.78 -17.89 6.79
N THR A 70 0.47 -18.13 6.90
CA THR A 70 -0.49 -17.71 5.87
C THR A 70 -0.54 -16.18 5.78
N LEU A 71 -0.60 -15.47 6.92
CA LEU A 71 -0.56 -14.01 6.96
C LEU A 71 0.71 -13.45 6.32
N LEU A 72 1.88 -13.96 6.72
CA LEU A 72 3.17 -13.47 6.25
C LEU A 72 3.32 -13.68 4.74
N ASN A 73 2.98 -14.87 4.25
CA ASN A 73 2.96 -15.15 2.81
C ASN A 73 1.99 -14.22 2.09
N SER A 74 0.80 -13.98 2.64
CA SER A 74 -0.18 -13.12 1.99
C SER A 74 0.23 -11.66 1.92
N LEU A 75 0.84 -11.12 2.98
CA LEU A 75 1.38 -9.76 2.95
C LEU A 75 2.56 -9.63 1.98
N THR A 76 3.44 -10.63 1.91
CA THR A 76 4.52 -10.67 0.91
C THR A 76 3.97 -10.71 -0.51
N ASN A 77 3.01 -11.59 -0.80
CA ASN A 77 2.39 -11.68 -2.12
C ASN A 77 1.70 -10.37 -2.54
N VAL A 78 0.94 -9.76 -1.61
CA VAL A 78 0.33 -8.43 -1.86
C VAL A 78 1.41 -7.38 -2.13
N SER A 79 2.51 -7.38 -1.37
CA SER A 79 3.63 -6.46 -1.54
C SER A 79 4.32 -6.62 -2.91
N ASP A 80 4.60 -7.85 -3.31
CA ASP A 80 5.31 -8.15 -4.56
C ASP A 80 4.46 -7.77 -5.78
N HIS A 81 3.18 -8.16 -5.76
CA HIS A 81 2.25 -7.82 -6.83
C HIS A 81 1.97 -6.32 -6.89
N LEU A 82 1.79 -5.65 -5.75
CA LEU A 82 1.61 -4.19 -5.72
C LEU A 82 2.86 -3.46 -6.27
N SER A 83 4.06 -3.93 -5.92
CA SER A 83 5.31 -3.39 -6.47
C SER A 83 5.38 -3.57 -7.98
N SER A 84 4.98 -4.73 -8.49
CA SER A 84 4.96 -4.98 -9.94
C SER A 84 3.99 -4.05 -10.68
N GLU A 85 2.81 -3.77 -10.10
CA GLU A 85 1.81 -2.87 -10.68
C GLU A 85 2.27 -1.42 -10.69
N LEU A 86 2.95 -0.98 -9.61
CA LEU A 86 3.48 0.39 -9.50
C LEU A 86 4.75 0.62 -10.33
N LEU A 87 5.47 -0.45 -10.68
CA LEU A 87 6.66 -0.37 -11.53
C LEU A 87 6.32 -0.39 -13.03
N PHE A 88 5.17 -0.97 -13.38
CA PHE A 88 4.80 -1.16 -14.78
C PHE A 88 4.46 0.18 -15.45
N LYS A 89 5.30 0.63 -16.38
CA LYS A 89 5.23 1.97 -17.01
C LYS A 89 3.89 2.28 -17.69
N ASP A 90 3.23 1.25 -18.25
CA ASP A 90 1.93 1.41 -18.91
C ASP A 90 0.73 1.24 -17.96
N CYS A 91 0.98 1.02 -16.66
CA CYS A 91 -0.05 0.96 -15.63
C CYS A 91 -0.02 2.26 -14.82
N LYS A 92 -1.12 3.00 -14.87
CA LYS A 92 -1.33 4.15 -13.99
C LYS A 92 -2.23 3.74 -12.84
N VAL A 93 -1.67 3.70 -11.63
CA VAL A 93 -2.44 3.48 -10.41
C VAL A 93 -2.90 4.82 -9.85
N LYS A 94 -4.21 4.98 -9.63
CA LYS A 94 -4.79 6.19 -9.04
C LYS A 94 -4.97 6.08 -7.53
N GLU A 95 -5.61 5.02 -7.07
CA GLU A 95 -5.92 4.83 -5.65
C GLU A 95 -5.93 3.35 -5.26
N ILE A 96 -5.65 3.11 -3.98
CA ILE A 96 -5.65 1.80 -3.35
C ILE A 96 -6.65 1.83 -2.21
N VAL A 97 -7.56 0.86 -2.16
CA VAL A 97 -8.57 0.77 -1.11
C VAL A 97 -8.30 -0.45 -0.24
N ILE A 98 -8.17 -0.21 1.06
CA ILE A 98 -8.05 -1.23 2.10
C ILE A 98 -9.43 -1.34 2.77
N ILE A 99 -10.06 -2.51 2.68
CA ILE A 99 -11.37 -2.77 3.27
C ILE A 99 -11.22 -3.82 4.36
N VAL A 100 -11.60 -3.47 5.59
CA VAL A 100 -11.71 -4.43 6.70
C VAL A 100 -13.19 -4.68 6.98
N GLY A 101 -13.64 -5.91 6.80
CA GLY A 101 -15.04 -6.29 7.00
C GLY A 101 -15.39 -7.67 6.46
N PRO A 102 -16.66 -8.10 6.58
CA PRO A 102 -17.10 -9.39 6.06
C PRO A 102 -16.93 -9.52 4.54
N THR A 103 -17.26 -8.45 3.80
CA THR A 103 -17.22 -8.39 2.33
C THR A 103 -16.83 -6.99 1.85
N ILE A 104 -16.45 -6.87 0.57
CA ILE A 104 -16.12 -5.57 -0.06
C ILE A 104 -17.32 -4.60 -0.16
N VAL A 105 -18.56 -5.11 -0.17
CA VAL A 105 -19.78 -4.27 -0.28
C VAL A 105 -20.33 -3.84 1.09
N SER A 106 -19.87 -4.50 2.17
CA SER A 106 -20.26 -4.20 3.55
C SER A 106 -19.02 -3.97 4.43
N PRO A 107 -18.20 -2.92 4.17
CA PRO A 107 -17.02 -2.65 4.97
C PRO A 107 -17.40 -2.26 6.40
N LYS A 108 -16.58 -2.66 7.38
CA LYS A 108 -16.60 -2.07 8.72
C LYS A 108 -15.66 -0.87 8.82
N LEU A 109 -14.58 -0.91 8.05
CA LEU A 109 -13.60 0.15 7.86
C LEU A 109 -13.21 0.17 6.38
N GLN A 110 -13.18 1.35 5.78
CA GLN A 110 -12.69 1.59 4.44
C GLN A 110 -11.62 2.68 4.50
N ILE A 111 -10.44 2.40 3.96
CA ILE A 111 -9.36 3.38 3.85
C ILE A 111 -8.93 3.45 2.39
N THR A 112 -9.13 4.61 1.78
CA THR A 112 -8.71 4.91 0.42
C THR A 112 -7.41 5.69 0.47
N LEU A 113 -6.33 5.14 -0.09
CA LEU A 113 -5.06 5.82 -0.30
C LEU A 113 -5.04 6.36 -1.73
N GLU A 114 -5.16 7.67 -1.89
CA GLU A 114 -5.01 8.35 -3.17
C GLU A 114 -3.53 8.65 -3.41
N LEU A 115 -2.99 8.11 -4.50
CA LEU A 115 -1.57 8.22 -4.81
C LEU A 115 -1.26 9.54 -5.53
N PRO A 116 -0.03 10.07 -5.41
CA PRO A 116 0.38 11.23 -6.18
C PRO A 116 0.33 10.94 -7.69
N THR A 117 0.06 11.96 -8.50
CA THR A 117 -0.03 11.84 -9.97
C THR A 117 1.26 11.39 -10.66
N GLN A 118 2.40 11.64 -10.01
CA GLN A 118 3.73 11.25 -10.47
C GLN A 118 4.40 10.41 -9.39
N ILE A 119 4.60 9.13 -9.68
CA ILE A 119 5.42 8.21 -8.88
C ILE A 119 6.65 7.93 -9.72
N LEU A 120 7.83 8.13 -9.12
CA LEU A 120 9.11 7.94 -9.78
C LEU A 120 9.40 6.45 -9.99
N ASP A 121 10.00 6.12 -11.14
CA ASP A 121 10.44 4.75 -11.44
C ASP A 121 11.61 4.37 -10.53
N SER A 122 11.44 3.33 -9.71
CA SER A 122 12.51 2.85 -8.82
C SER A 122 13.72 2.26 -9.55
N LEU A 123 13.64 1.99 -10.85
CA LEU A 123 14.79 1.61 -11.68
C LEU A 123 15.76 2.77 -11.92
N CYS A 124 15.25 3.99 -12.18
CA CYS A 124 16.09 5.17 -12.39
C CYS A 124 16.36 5.93 -11.04
N HIS A 125 15.54 5.71 -10.01
CA HIS A 125 15.62 6.42 -8.72
C HIS A 125 15.92 5.48 -7.53
N THR A 126 17.18 5.50 -7.07
CA THR A 126 17.62 4.64 -5.95
C THR A 126 17.17 5.13 -4.57
N LYS A 127 17.04 4.18 -3.63
CA LYS A 127 16.69 4.41 -2.20
C LYS A 127 17.60 5.42 -1.50
N CYS A 128 18.84 5.59 -2.00
CA CYS A 128 19.84 6.48 -1.42
C CYS A 128 19.45 7.96 -1.50
N LYS A 129 18.60 8.35 -2.46
CA LYS A 129 18.08 9.73 -2.57
C LYS A 129 16.61 9.87 -2.20
N HIS A 130 15.85 8.79 -2.28
CA HIS A 130 14.42 8.77 -1.98
C HIS A 130 14.14 7.68 -0.94
N SER A 131 14.35 8.03 0.33
CA SER A 131 14.13 7.10 1.43
C SER A 131 12.63 6.97 1.72
N SER A 132 12.13 5.75 1.85
CA SER A 132 10.73 5.49 2.25
C SER A 132 10.41 5.93 3.68
N GLN A 133 11.42 6.22 4.50
CA GLN A 133 11.24 6.54 5.91
C GLN A 133 10.56 7.91 6.13
N LYS A 134 10.97 8.96 5.41
CA LYS A 134 10.38 10.30 5.59
C LYS A 134 8.90 10.33 5.16
N PRO A 135 8.51 9.81 3.98
CA PRO A 135 7.11 9.71 3.60
C PRO A 135 6.27 8.92 4.60
N LEU A 136 6.80 7.80 5.12
CA LEU A 136 6.11 7.00 6.12
C LEU A 136 5.92 7.77 7.44
N LEU A 137 6.93 8.52 7.89
CA LEU A 137 6.81 9.35 9.09
C LEU A 137 5.79 10.48 8.91
N ASN A 138 5.75 11.12 7.74
CA ASN A 138 4.74 12.15 7.45
C ASN A 138 3.33 11.54 7.43
N LEU A 139 3.15 10.38 6.80
CA LEU A 139 1.89 9.64 6.84
C LEU A 139 1.47 9.36 8.28
N MET A 140 2.34 8.72 9.08
CA MET A 140 2.02 8.36 10.46
C MET A 140 1.73 9.60 11.31
N ARG A 141 2.46 10.70 11.12
CA ARG A 141 2.18 11.98 11.80
C ARG A 141 0.78 12.49 11.49
N SER A 142 0.41 12.59 10.21
CA SER A 142 -0.94 13.04 9.80
C SER A 142 -2.04 12.11 10.34
N MET A 143 -1.77 10.80 10.42
CA MET A 143 -2.71 9.85 11.03
C MET A 143 -2.88 10.11 12.52
N MET A 144 -1.79 10.40 13.26
CA MET A 144 -1.84 10.71 14.69
C MET A 144 -2.53 12.05 14.98
N GLU A 145 -2.40 13.03 14.09
CA GLU A 145 -3.02 14.35 14.20
C GLU A 145 -4.53 14.32 13.92
N CYS A 146 -5.01 13.38 13.09
CA CYS A 146 -6.43 13.21 12.80
C CYS A 146 -7.15 12.45 13.93
N LYS A 147 -7.94 13.19 14.73
CA LYS A 147 -8.68 12.62 15.86
C LYS A 147 -9.69 11.57 15.42
N GLU A 148 -10.44 11.81 14.35
CA GLU A 148 -11.43 10.88 13.83
C GLU A 148 -10.81 9.53 13.43
N PHE A 149 -9.60 9.59 12.86
CA PHE A 149 -8.85 8.40 12.50
C PHE A 149 -8.35 7.66 13.74
N GLN A 150 -7.81 8.37 14.75
CA GLN A 150 -7.41 7.76 16.01
C GLN A 150 -8.60 7.13 16.75
N ASP A 151 -9.72 7.84 16.86
CA ASP A 151 -10.95 7.35 17.48
C ASP A 151 -11.47 6.10 16.75
N ALA A 152 -11.37 6.07 15.42
CA ALA A 152 -11.67 4.86 14.68
C ALA A 152 -10.68 3.74 15.01
N MET A 153 -9.36 3.98 14.97
CA MET A 153 -8.34 2.95 15.22
C MET A 153 -8.38 2.36 16.63
N THR A 154 -8.78 3.13 17.65
CA THR A 154 -8.94 2.63 19.02
C THR A 154 -10.10 1.65 19.18
N LEU A 155 -11.14 1.74 18.33
CA LEU A 155 -12.26 0.81 18.37
C LEU A 155 -11.85 -0.52 17.72
N PRO A 156 -11.71 -1.62 18.50
CA PRO A 156 -11.28 -2.89 17.96
C PRO A 156 -12.33 -3.48 17.04
N LEU A 157 -11.88 -4.15 15.98
CA LEU A 157 -12.72 -4.97 15.14
C LEU A 157 -12.42 -6.43 15.47
N GLY A 158 -13.46 -7.24 15.65
CA GLY A 158 -13.27 -8.69 15.72
C GLY A 158 -12.54 -9.20 14.46
N PRO A 159 -11.85 -10.35 14.53
CA PRO A 159 -11.17 -10.93 13.38
C PRO A 159 -12.11 -11.07 12.18
N THR A 160 -11.74 -10.47 11.06
CA THR A 160 -12.54 -10.45 9.84
C THR A 160 -11.62 -10.44 8.62
N ASN A 161 -12.20 -10.25 7.44
CA ASN A 161 -11.43 -10.24 6.20
C ASN A 161 -10.89 -8.83 5.93
N THR A 162 -9.67 -8.77 5.42
CA THR A 162 -9.08 -7.56 4.85
C THR A 162 -8.89 -7.78 3.36
N PHE A 163 -9.49 -6.91 2.56
CA PHE A 163 -9.44 -6.92 1.10
C PHE A 163 -8.63 -5.74 0.58
N PHE A 164 -7.91 -5.94 -0.51
CA PHE A 164 -7.20 -4.89 -1.21
C PHE A 164 -7.81 -4.68 -2.58
N LEU A 165 -8.13 -3.44 -2.90
CA LEU A 165 -8.58 -3.05 -4.22
C LEU A 165 -7.65 -1.98 -4.79
N LEU A 166 -7.51 -1.99 -6.10
CA LEU A 166 -6.66 -1.13 -6.88
C LEU A 166 -7.51 -0.49 -7.98
N GLN A 167 -7.50 0.84 -8.07
CA GLN A 167 -8.00 1.54 -9.24
C GLN A 167 -6.84 1.87 -10.15
N LYS A 168 -6.78 1.22 -11.31
CA LYS A 168 -5.72 1.43 -12.29
C LYS A 168 -6.25 1.54 -13.70
N SER A 169 -5.45 2.18 -14.55
CA SER A 169 -5.59 2.23 -16.00
C SER A 169 -4.42 1.45 -16.59
N ASP A 170 -4.71 0.29 -17.17
CA ASP A 170 -3.75 -0.52 -17.90
C ASP A 170 -4.32 -0.96 -19.25
N ASN A 171 -3.46 -1.00 -20.26
CA ASN A 171 -3.79 -1.62 -21.55
C ASN A 171 -3.66 -3.15 -21.50
N ASN A 172 -3.09 -3.69 -20.43
CA ASN A 172 -2.74 -5.09 -20.29
C ASN A 172 -3.66 -5.81 -19.30
N SER A 173 -4.46 -6.76 -19.78
CA SER A 173 -5.41 -7.54 -18.98
C SER A 173 -4.77 -8.66 -18.12
N LEU A 174 -3.44 -8.74 -18.02
CA LEU A 174 -2.70 -9.95 -17.60
C LEU A 174 -2.32 -10.03 -16.11
N SER A 175 -2.81 -9.15 -15.23
CA SER A 175 -2.56 -9.32 -13.79
C SER A 175 -3.43 -10.44 -13.23
N ASN A 176 -2.86 -11.64 -13.09
CA ASN A 176 -3.54 -12.81 -12.50
C ASN A 176 -3.85 -12.64 -11.01
N PHE A 177 -3.22 -11.66 -10.35
CA PHE A 177 -3.40 -11.39 -8.92
C PHE A 177 -4.49 -10.36 -8.65
N PHE A 178 -4.52 -9.26 -9.39
CA PHE A 178 -5.55 -8.23 -9.27
C PHE A 178 -6.65 -8.47 -10.31
N LEU A 179 -7.77 -9.03 -9.86
CA LEU A 179 -8.88 -9.45 -10.71
C LEU A 179 -9.89 -8.31 -10.93
N PRO A 180 -10.38 -8.07 -12.16
CA PRO A 180 -11.28 -6.96 -12.44
C PRO A 180 -12.61 -7.08 -11.67
N LYS A 181 -13.08 -5.93 -11.17
CA LYS A 181 -14.34 -5.76 -10.44
C LYS A 181 -15.15 -4.58 -11.00
N PRO A 182 -15.72 -4.70 -12.21
CA PRO A 182 -16.39 -3.59 -12.88
C PRO A 182 -17.62 -3.07 -12.13
N ASN A 183 -18.29 -3.94 -11.36
CA ASN A 183 -19.49 -3.59 -10.60
C ASN A 183 -19.18 -3.09 -9.18
N TYR A 184 -17.90 -2.95 -8.82
CA TYR A 184 -17.54 -2.43 -7.51
C TYR A 184 -17.79 -0.92 -7.46
N ILE A 185 -18.57 -0.51 -6.47
CA ILE A 185 -18.83 0.89 -6.15
C ILE A 185 -18.37 1.09 -4.71
N PRO A 186 -17.44 2.03 -4.44
CA PRO A 186 -17.00 2.34 -3.09
C PRO A 186 -18.20 2.61 -2.17
N SER A 187 -18.22 1.99 -0.98
CA SER A 187 -19.36 2.12 -0.08
C SER A 187 -19.36 3.49 0.60
N ILE A 188 -20.41 4.27 0.34
CA ILE A 188 -20.64 5.58 0.97
C ILE A 188 -21.33 5.43 2.34
N GLN A 189 -21.75 4.22 2.71
CA GLN A 189 -22.60 3.96 3.88
C GLN A 189 -21.82 3.57 5.14
N THR A 190 -20.49 3.54 5.09
CA THR A 190 -19.67 3.04 6.20
C THR A 190 -19.34 4.13 7.21
N SER A 191 -19.52 3.83 8.49
CA SER A 191 -19.32 4.79 9.59
C SER A 191 -17.85 5.14 9.83
N GLN A 192 -16.91 4.39 9.23
CA GLN A 192 -15.46 4.58 9.34
C GLN A 192 -14.86 4.51 7.93
N SER A 193 -15.02 5.60 7.17
CA SER A 193 -14.45 5.76 5.83
C SER A 193 -13.45 6.92 5.83
N PHE A 194 -12.22 6.64 5.37
CA PHE A 194 -11.13 7.61 5.34
C PHE A 194 -10.53 7.68 3.94
N ARG A 195 -10.30 8.89 3.44
CA ARG A 195 -9.57 9.14 2.20
C ARG A 195 -8.28 9.88 2.52
N ILE A 196 -7.17 9.19 2.37
CA ILE A 196 -5.83 9.71 2.65
C ILE A 196 -5.21 10.11 1.31
N LYS A 197 -4.97 11.41 1.12
CA LYS A 197 -4.40 11.97 -0.10
C LYS A 197 -2.91 12.19 0.11
N LEU A 198 -2.09 11.45 -0.63
CA LEU A 198 -0.64 11.64 -0.65
C LEU A 198 -0.33 12.77 -1.62
N LEU A 199 0.03 13.93 -1.08
CA LEU A 199 0.27 15.15 -1.85
C LEU A 199 1.77 15.42 -1.91
N HIS A 200 2.28 15.66 -3.11
CA HIS A 200 3.62 16.20 -3.32
C HIS A 200 3.51 17.53 -4.05
N ASN A 201 4.24 18.54 -3.60
CA ASN A 201 4.25 19.84 -4.26
C ASN A 201 5.08 19.74 -5.55
N ASN A 202 4.41 19.47 -6.67
CA ASN A 202 5.00 19.28 -8.01
C ASN A 202 5.56 20.57 -8.64
N GLN A 203 6.10 21.50 -7.86
CA GLN A 203 6.58 22.79 -8.40
C GLN A 203 7.99 22.75 -9.00
N LEU A 204 8.65 21.59 -9.04
CA LEU A 204 9.99 21.48 -9.62
C LEU A 204 10.02 20.24 -10.53
N ASP A 205 10.48 20.41 -11.77
CA ASP A 205 11.06 19.30 -12.53
C ASP A 205 12.08 18.64 -11.60
N ILE A 206 11.82 17.38 -11.26
CA ILE A 206 12.69 16.64 -10.35
C ILE A 206 13.90 16.21 -11.17
N ASP A 207 14.84 17.13 -11.37
CA ASP A 207 16.20 16.85 -11.83
C ASP A 207 16.95 16.09 -10.72
N CYS A 208 16.52 14.87 -10.42
CA CYS A 208 17.28 14.02 -9.53
C CYS A 208 18.56 13.58 -10.25
N ASN A 209 19.72 13.99 -9.74
CA ASN A 209 21.03 13.41 -10.10
C ASN A 209 21.20 11.94 -9.63
N CYS A 210 20.14 11.14 -9.63
CA CYS A 210 20.08 9.77 -9.12
C CYS A 210 20.99 8.80 -9.90
N THR A 211 21.32 9.13 -11.15
CA THR A 211 22.18 8.37 -12.07
C THR A 211 23.68 8.44 -11.72
N ASN A 212 24.12 9.42 -10.92
CA ASN A 212 25.54 9.72 -10.69
C ASN A 212 26.07 9.36 -9.29
N LEU A 213 25.30 8.60 -8.48
CA LEU A 213 25.79 8.21 -7.16
C LEU A 213 26.74 7.02 -7.25
N VAL A 214 28.04 7.31 -7.08
CA VAL A 214 29.07 6.33 -6.73
C VAL A 214 28.59 5.56 -5.49
N LYS A 215 28.46 4.24 -5.60
CA LYS A 215 28.22 3.35 -4.45
C LYS A 215 29.33 3.60 -3.42
N VAL A 216 28.96 4.12 -2.25
CA VAL A 216 29.92 4.34 -1.16
C VAL A 216 30.47 2.99 -0.71
N TYR A 217 31.80 2.88 -0.65
CA TYR A 217 32.61 1.66 -0.52
C TYR A 217 32.27 0.72 0.66
N ARG A 218 31.39 1.12 1.60
CA ARG A 218 31.00 0.31 2.76
C ARG A 218 29.99 -0.80 2.47
N GLU A 219 29.33 -0.80 1.30
CA GLU A 219 28.34 -1.83 0.94
C GLU A 219 28.90 -2.96 0.06
N LEU A 220 30.17 -2.87 -0.37
CA LEU A 220 30.82 -3.86 -1.25
C LEU A 220 31.22 -5.17 -0.56
N ALA A 221 31.03 -5.30 0.75
CA ALA A 221 31.47 -6.49 1.47
C ALA A 221 30.59 -7.74 1.25
N ASN A 222 29.41 -7.64 0.61
CA ASN A 222 28.45 -8.76 0.57
C ASN A 222 27.77 -9.08 -0.76
N THR A 223 28.20 -8.56 -1.92
CA THR A 223 27.62 -8.98 -3.21
C THR A 223 28.68 -9.15 -4.28
N ASN A 224 29.03 -10.41 -4.55
CA ASN A 224 29.81 -10.81 -5.73
C ASN A 224 28.93 -10.73 -6.99
N PHE A 225 29.36 -9.88 -7.94
CA PHE A 225 29.13 -9.85 -9.39
C PHE A 225 27.72 -10.15 -9.97
N LYS A 226 27.18 -9.18 -10.71
CA LYS A 226 27.27 -9.14 -12.19
C LYS A 226 27.02 -7.72 -12.71
N ASP A 227 27.78 -7.40 -13.73
CA ASP A 227 27.86 -6.12 -14.43
C ASP A 227 26.66 -6.03 -15.38
N ASP A 228 25.60 -5.32 -14.99
CA ASP A 228 24.44 -5.08 -15.85
C ASP A 228 24.51 -3.65 -16.38
N SER A 229 24.59 -3.60 -17.71
CA SER A 229 24.64 -2.44 -18.60
C SER A 229 23.85 -1.22 -18.13
N ILE A 230 24.52 -0.06 -18.15
CA ILE A 230 23.96 1.28 -18.03
C ILE A 230 22.84 1.46 -19.05
N MET A 231 21.59 1.28 -18.63
CA MET A 231 20.43 1.69 -19.42
C MET A 231 20.25 3.21 -19.28
N GLN A 232 20.51 3.93 -20.38
CA GLN A 232 20.18 5.33 -20.51
C GLN A 232 18.65 5.50 -20.47
N CYS A 233 18.12 6.10 -19.40
CA CYS A 233 16.72 6.56 -19.35
C CYS A 233 16.62 7.75 -20.34
N LYS A 234 16.21 7.48 -21.60
CA LYS A 234 15.84 8.53 -22.55
C LYS A 234 14.47 9.08 -22.15
N GLU A 235 14.45 10.31 -21.68
CA GLU A 235 13.24 11.13 -21.67
C GLU A 235 13.03 11.71 -23.06
N GLN A 236 11.99 11.26 -23.75
CA GLN A 236 11.33 11.85 -24.92
C GLN A 236 10.21 10.88 -25.32
N SER A 237 9.02 11.24 -25.78
CA SER A 237 8.24 12.47 -25.88
C SER A 237 6.93 12.04 -26.53
N ASN A 238 5.78 12.51 -26.03
CA ASN A 238 4.48 12.54 -26.71
C ASN A 238 4.10 11.36 -27.62
N GLU A 239 3.78 10.22 -27.03
CA GLU A 239 2.81 9.32 -27.66
C GLU A 239 1.43 9.65 -27.08
N GLN A 240 0.47 9.95 -27.95
CA GLN A 240 -0.95 9.95 -27.60
C GLN A 240 -1.36 8.51 -27.29
N ILE A 241 -0.97 8.03 -26.11
CA ILE A 241 -1.49 6.79 -25.56
C ILE A 241 -2.96 7.06 -25.28
N VAL A 242 -3.84 6.39 -26.03
CA VAL A 242 -5.25 6.28 -25.68
C VAL A 242 -5.29 5.69 -24.27
N GLN A 243 -5.42 6.55 -23.26
CA GLN A 243 -5.42 6.12 -21.86
C GLN A 243 -6.68 5.27 -21.66
N ALA A 244 -6.47 4.00 -21.32
CA ALA A 244 -7.56 3.12 -20.92
C ALA A 244 -8.33 3.77 -19.75
N PRO A 245 -9.65 3.56 -19.67
CA PRO A 245 -10.41 4.06 -18.53
C PRO A 245 -9.94 3.38 -17.24
N PHE A 246 -9.91 4.13 -16.14
CA PHE A 246 -9.63 3.58 -14.82
C PHE A 246 -10.68 2.54 -14.44
N ARG A 247 -10.23 1.36 -14.04
CA ARG A 247 -11.07 0.23 -13.62
C ARG A 247 -10.65 -0.26 -12.25
N TRP A 248 -11.62 -0.84 -11.55
CA TRP A 248 -11.39 -1.47 -10.25
C TRP A 248 -10.91 -2.90 -10.41
N TYR A 249 -9.90 -3.25 -9.62
CA TYR A 249 -9.38 -4.60 -9.50
C TYR A 249 -9.28 -4.97 -8.01
N GLN A 250 -9.50 -6.23 -7.67
CA GLN A 250 -9.40 -6.76 -6.30
C GLN A 250 -8.27 -7.78 -6.24
N SER A 251 -7.46 -7.75 -5.17
CA SER A 251 -6.52 -8.82 -4.89
C SER A 251 -7.24 -10.16 -4.78
N ARG A 252 -6.67 -11.19 -5.41
CA ARG A 252 -7.12 -12.57 -5.26
C ARG A 252 -6.99 -13.03 -3.80
N GLU A 253 -5.95 -12.55 -3.12
CA GLU A 253 -5.73 -12.86 -1.73
C GLU A 253 -6.54 -11.97 -0.79
N VAL A 254 -6.97 -12.58 0.30
CA VAL A 254 -7.74 -11.96 1.38
C VAL A 254 -7.03 -12.29 2.68
N ILE A 255 -6.61 -11.25 3.41
CA ILE A 255 -5.98 -11.46 4.71
C ILE A 255 -7.09 -11.72 5.73
N LYS A 256 -7.05 -12.91 6.33
CA LYS A 256 -7.99 -13.29 7.38
C LYS A 256 -7.41 -12.94 8.74
N GLY A 257 -8.13 -12.12 9.49
CA GLY A 257 -7.78 -11.84 10.87
C GLY A 257 -7.87 -13.10 11.74
N PHE A 258 -7.03 -13.20 12.75
CA PHE A 258 -7.03 -14.32 13.69
C PHE A 258 -6.63 -13.88 15.10
N LYS A 259 -6.99 -14.70 16.10
CA LYS A 259 -6.53 -14.54 17.48
C LYS A 259 -5.52 -15.63 17.79
N TYR A 260 -4.58 -15.32 18.67
CA TYR A 260 -3.63 -16.31 19.17
C TYR A 260 -4.36 -17.29 20.10
N VAL A 261 -4.33 -18.57 19.76
CA VAL A 261 -4.92 -19.63 20.59
C VAL A 261 -3.89 -20.05 21.63
N ARG A 262 -4.24 -19.92 22.91
CA ARG A 262 -3.42 -20.39 24.04
C ARG A 262 -3.65 -21.86 24.31
#